data_AF-A0A968BYL6-F1
#
_entry.id   AF-A0A968BYL6-F1
#
_cell.length_a   1.000
_cell.length_b   1.000
_cell.length_c   1.000
_cell.angle_alpha   90.00
_cell.angle_beta   90.00
_cell.angle_gamma   90.00
#
_symmetry.space_group_name_H-M   'P 1'
#
loop_
_entity.id
_entity.type
_entity.pdbx_description
1 polymer ?
#
loop_
_entity_poly.entity_id
_entity_poly.type
_entity_poly.pdbx_seq_one_letter_code
_entity_poly.pdbx_strand_id
1 'polypeptide(L)'
;QVDPGAGPVALLQAAEGGAPQLMLLDYELEQPAELSETQVLTLTLAWQAVEPVVEDYTVFVHVLDEDGAKLAQRDARPCDGECPTDTWQPGHVIMDRYLLELAQDAGAPTQLAVGLYLLESGDRALVVGRDDRTVHLDVR
;
A
#
# COMPACT_ATOMS: atom_id res chain seq x y z
N GLN A 1 8.87 9.11 -19.31
CA GLN A 1 7.54 8.54 -19.55
C GLN A 1 7.66 7.06 -19.24
N VAL A 2 7.12 6.63 -18.10
CA VAL A 2 7.12 5.22 -17.72
C VAL A 2 6.07 4.54 -18.60
N ASP A 3 6.47 3.48 -19.30
CA ASP A 3 5.59 2.67 -20.14
C ASP A 3 4.63 1.92 -19.20
N PRO A 4 3.30 2.12 -19.27
CA PRO A 4 2.39 1.38 -18.43
C PRO A 4 2.40 -0.07 -18.93
N GLY A 5 3.11 -0.94 -18.19
CA GLY A 5 2.99 -2.39 -18.35
C GLY A 5 1.55 -2.87 -18.15
N ALA A 6 1.37 -4.19 -18.22
CA ALA A 6 0.11 -4.94 -18.25
C ALA A 6 -0.91 -4.61 -17.12
N GLY A 7 -1.56 -3.44 -17.18
CA GLY A 7 -2.57 -3.01 -16.22
C GLY A 7 -2.04 -2.69 -14.82
N PRO A 8 -2.84 -2.03 -13.97
CA PRO A 8 -2.47 -1.75 -12.58
C PRO A 8 -2.42 -3.03 -11.74
N VAL A 9 -1.61 -3.04 -10.68
CA VAL A 9 -1.58 -4.08 -9.64
C VAL A 9 -2.95 -4.25 -8.98
N ALA A 10 -3.64 -3.14 -8.71
CA ALA A 10 -4.99 -3.16 -8.15
C ALA A 10 -5.80 -1.93 -8.50
N LEU A 11 -7.13 -2.11 -8.53
CA LEU A 11 -8.12 -1.04 -8.60
C LEU A 11 -8.86 -0.97 -7.27
N LEU A 12 -9.03 0.24 -6.73
CA LEU A 12 -9.67 0.48 -5.45
C LEU A 12 -10.86 1.44 -5.60
N GLN A 13 -11.93 1.14 -4.87
CA GLN A 13 -13.18 1.92 -4.82
C GLN A 13 -13.39 2.45 -3.40
N ALA A 14 -14.23 3.48 -3.26
CA ALA A 14 -14.70 3.92 -1.96
C ALA A 14 -15.34 2.77 -1.16
N ALA A 15 -15.36 2.89 0.16
CA ALA A 15 -15.92 1.87 1.06
C ALA A 15 -17.41 1.56 0.77
N GLU A 16 -18.15 2.55 0.28
CA GLU A 16 -19.55 2.48 -0.15
C GLU A 16 -19.73 1.81 -1.53
N GLY A 17 -18.62 1.52 -2.24
CA GLY A 17 -18.62 1.03 -3.61
C GLY A 17 -18.68 2.13 -4.66
N GLY A 18 -18.90 1.74 -5.92
CA GLY A 18 -18.95 2.68 -7.06
C GLY A 18 -17.92 2.34 -8.14
N ALA A 19 -17.57 3.34 -8.96
CA ALA A 19 -16.46 3.19 -9.92
C ALA A 19 -15.12 3.17 -9.16
N PRO A 20 -14.08 2.51 -9.69
CA PRO A 20 -12.72 2.64 -9.13
C PRO A 20 -12.25 4.08 -9.17
N GLN A 21 -11.60 4.53 -8.10
CA GLN A 21 -11.13 5.91 -7.93
C GLN A 21 -9.60 5.99 -7.79
N LEU A 22 -9.00 4.91 -7.30
CA LEU A 22 -7.57 4.79 -7.07
C LEU A 22 -7.02 3.54 -7.77
N MET A 23 -5.82 3.66 -8.31
CA MET A 23 -5.04 2.55 -8.83
C MET A 23 -3.76 2.42 -8.03
N LEU A 24 -3.44 1.19 -7.61
CA LEU A 24 -2.07 0.82 -7.32
C LEU A 24 -1.44 0.39 -8.64
N LEU A 25 -0.55 1.21 -9.18
CA LEU A 25 0.07 0.98 -10.48
C LEU A 25 1.18 -0.04 -10.39
N ASP A 26 2.04 0.09 -9.38
CA ASP A 26 3.23 -0.74 -9.20
C ASP A 26 3.70 -0.71 -7.75
N TYR A 27 4.64 -1.59 -7.41
CA TYR A 27 5.36 -1.55 -6.15
C TYR A 27 6.82 -1.98 -6.33
N GLU A 28 7.70 -1.38 -5.54
CA GLU A 28 9.10 -1.76 -5.44
C GLU A 28 9.43 -2.09 -3.99
N LEU A 29 10.13 -3.19 -3.78
CA LEU A 29 10.55 -3.63 -2.46
C LEU A 29 12.08 -3.77 -2.44
N GLU A 30 12.72 -3.00 -1.57
CA GLU A 30 14.16 -3.06 -1.34
C GLU A 30 14.42 -3.70 0.03
N GLN A 31 15.23 -4.76 0.00
CA GLN A 31 15.72 -5.42 1.22
C GLN A 31 16.98 -4.72 1.74
N PRO A 32 17.22 -4.73 3.06
CA PRO A 32 18.41 -4.09 3.62
C PRO A 32 19.67 -4.77 3.09
N ALA A 33 20.63 -3.98 2.60
CA ALA A 33 21.88 -4.48 2.02
C ALA A 33 22.82 -5.13 3.07
N GLU A 34 22.68 -4.73 4.34
CA GLU A 34 23.46 -5.25 5.46
C GLU A 34 22.54 -5.61 6.62
N LEU A 35 22.82 -6.74 7.28
CA LEU A 35 22.14 -7.15 8.51
C LEU A 35 22.55 -6.20 9.63
N SER A 36 21.68 -5.24 9.94
CA SER A 36 21.82 -4.36 11.11
C SER A 36 21.00 -4.90 12.29
N GLU A 37 21.12 -4.28 13.46
CA GLU A 37 20.28 -4.58 14.63
C GLU A 37 18.78 -4.36 14.38
N THR A 38 18.41 -3.70 13.28
CA THR A 38 17.03 -3.63 12.80
C THR A 38 17.01 -4.05 11.33
N GLN A 39 16.10 -4.96 10.98
CA GLN A 39 15.86 -5.28 9.57
C GLN A 39 14.81 -4.30 9.05
N VAL A 40 15.15 -3.50 8.03
CA VAL A 40 14.23 -2.50 7.46
C VAL A 40 13.99 -2.82 5.99
N LEU A 41 12.75 -3.17 5.65
CA LEU A 41 12.31 -3.23 4.26
C LEU A 41 11.84 -1.85 3.83
N THR A 42 12.28 -1.39 2.66
CA THR A 42 11.72 -0.19 2.03
C THR A 42 10.71 -0.63 0.98
N LEU A 43 9.45 -0.31 1.20
CA LEU A 43 8.38 -0.47 0.22
C LEU A 43 8.09 0.88 -0.43
N THR A 44 8.07 0.94 -1.75
CA THR A 44 7.57 2.08 -2.51
C THR A 44 6.32 1.65 -3.28
N LEU A 45 5.21 2.34 -3.06
CA LEU A 45 3.94 2.14 -3.76
C LEU A 45 3.74 3.25 -4.78
N ALA A 46 3.46 2.90 -6.03
CA ALA A 46 3.11 3.86 -7.07
C ALA A 46 1.59 3.94 -7.20
N TRP A 47 1.00 5.03 -6.72
CA TRP A 47 -0.43 5.25 -6.75
C TRP A 47 -0.85 6.24 -7.83
N GLN A 48 -2.09 6.14 -8.30
CA GLN A 48 -2.70 7.15 -9.15
C GLN A 48 -4.20 7.25 -8.89
N ALA A 49 -4.71 8.47 -8.76
CA ALA A 49 -6.15 8.75 -8.81
C ALA A 49 -6.64 8.75 -10.26
N VAL A 50 -7.80 8.16 -10.52
CA VAL A 50 -8.43 8.16 -11.85
C VAL A 50 -9.55 9.19 -11.97
N GLU A 51 -10.11 9.59 -10.84
CA GLU A 51 -11.06 10.69 -10.67
C GLU A 51 -10.74 11.40 -9.35
N PRO A 52 -11.30 12.61 -9.10
CA PRO A 52 -11.09 13.29 -7.83
C PRO A 52 -11.54 12.41 -6.67
N VAL A 53 -10.64 12.17 -5.72
CA VAL A 53 -10.91 11.44 -4.48
C VAL A 53 -11.40 12.46 -3.45
N VAL A 54 -12.48 12.15 -2.74
CA VAL A 54 -13.01 13.05 -1.70
C VAL A 54 -12.58 12.64 -0.29
N GLU A 55 -12.12 11.40 -0.15
CA GLU A 55 -11.62 10.82 1.08
C GLU A 55 -10.11 11.06 1.29
N ASP A 56 -9.71 11.28 2.53
CA ASP A 56 -8.30 11.30 2.97
C ASP A 56 -7.95 9.95 3.62
N TYR A 57 -7.54 9.00 2.78
CA TYR A 57 -7.22 7.63 3.17
C TYR A 57 -5.89 7.54 3.91
N THR A 58 -5.86 6.64 4.88
CA THR A 58 -4.65 6.08 5.49
C THR A 58 -4.33 4.75 4.83
N VAL A 59 -3.07 4.57 4.42
CA VAL A 59 -2.58 3.28 3.91
C VAL A 59 -2.14 2.45 5.11
N PHE A 60 -2.56 1.18 5.14
CA PHE A 60 -1.94 0.18 6.01
C PHE A 60 -1.06 -0.75 5.17
N VAL A 61 0.06 -1.14 5.74
CA VAL A 61 0.96 -2.16 5.22
C VAL A 61 1.24 -3.16 6.32
N HIS A 62 0.91 -4.42 6.11
CA HIS A 62 1.26 -5.52 6.99
C HIS A 62 2.33 -6.38 6.33
N VAL A 63 3.38 -6.70 7.07
CA VAL A 63 4.39 -7.69 6.67
C VAL A 63 4.01 -9.03 7.28
N LEU A 64 3.90 -10.06 6.44
CA LEU A 64 3.44 -11.39 6.82
C LEU A 64 4.50 -12.45 6.54
N ASP A 65 4.55 -13.50 7.37
CA ASP A 65 5.31 -14.72 7.11
C ASP A 65 4.48 -15.78 6.34
N GLU A 66 5.08 -16.95 6.10
CA GLU A 66 4.46 -18.06 5.38
C GLU A 66 3.18 -18.61 6.02
N ASP A 67 3.05 -18.48 7.35
CA ASP A 67 1.87 -18.90 8.11
C ASP A 67 0.79 -17.81 8.16
N GLY A 68 1.07 -16.64 7.56
CA GLY A 68 0.20 -15.46 7.58
C GLY A 68 0.28 -14.69 8.91
N ALA A 69 1.26 -14.96 9.76
CA ALA A 69 1.46 -14.22 11.00
C ALA A 69 2.10 -12.85 10.68
N LYS A 70 1.63 -11.82 11.39
CA LYS A 70 2.07 -10.45 11.17
C LYS A 70 3.40 -10.18 11.86
N LEU A 71 4.45 -9.99 11.07
CA LEU A 71 5.81 -9.68 11.51
C LEU A 71 5.99 -8.20 11.83
N ALA A 72 5.40 -7.32 11.02
CA ALA A 72 5.45 -5.88 11.18
C ALA A 72 4.21 -5.21 10.58
N GLN A 73 3.98 -3.95 10.94
CA GLN A 73 2.96 -3.12 10.31
C GLN A 73 3.37 -1.66 10.26
N ARG A 74 2.84 -0.94 9.27
CA ARG A 74 2.95 0.50 9.17
C ARG A 74 1.66 1.07 8.62
N ASP A 75 1.11 2.02 9.36
CA ASP A 75 -0.07 2.78 8.95
C ASP A 75 0.32 4.24 8.83
N ALA A 76 0.11 4.84 7.67
CA ALA A 76 0.36 6.26 7.46
C ALA A 76 -0.49 6.80 6.31
N ARG A 77 -0.83 8.09 6.40
CA ARG A 77 -1.27 8.81 5.21
C ARG A 77 -0.13 8.84 4.19
N PRO A 78 -0.43 8.85 2.88
CA PRO A 78 0.61 8.83 1.86
C PRO A 78 1.64 9.95 2.01
N CYS A 79 2.89 9.64 1.63
CA CYS A 79 4.05 10.53 1.79
C CYS A 79 4.26 11.00 3.25
N ASP A 80 4.04 10.12 4.23
CA ASP A 80 4.07 10.45 5.67
C ASP A 80 3.15 11.64 6.04
N GLY A 81 2.03 11.80 5.32
CA GLY A 81 1.03 12.86 5.55
C GLY A 81 1.15 14.08 4.63
N GLU A 82 2.18 14.16 3.79
CA GLU A 82 2.38 15.29 2.87
C GLU A 82 1.57 15.17 1.57
N CYS A 83 0.99 13.99 1.29
CA CYS A 83 0.20 13.73 0.09
C CYS A 83 -1.19 13.17 0.45
N PRO A 84 -2.05 13.90 1.19
CA PRO A 84 -3.39 13.41 1.54
C PRO A 84 -4.20 13.11 0.26
N THR A 85 -4.92 11.98 0.24
CA THR A 85 -5.48 11.45 -1.02
C THR A 85 -6.55 12.35 -1.63
N ASP A 86 -7.24 13.16 -0.82
CA ASP A 86 -8.24 14.14 -1.25
C ASP A 86 -7.63 15.33 -2.02
N THR A 87 -6.30 15.46 -2.04
CA THR A 87 -5.59 16.48 -2.84
C THR A 87 -5.03 15.95 -4.16
N TRP A 88 -5.17 14.64 -4.42
CA TRP A 88 -4.57 14.01 -5.61
C TRP A 88 -5.28 14.45 -6.88
N GLN A 89 -4.49 14.85 -7.87
CA GLN A 89 -5.00 15.19 -9.19
C GLN A 89 -5.11 13.92 -10.05
N PRO A 90 -6.25 13.71 -10.75
CA PRO A 90 -6.40 12.55 -11.62
C PRO A 90 -5.30 12.43 -12.66
N GLY A 91 -4.75 11.22 -12.84
CA GLY A 91 -3.67 10.94 -13.77
C GLY A 91 -2.26 11.28 -13.27
N HIS A 92 -2.11 11.90 -12.09
CA HIS A 92 -0.80 12.09 -11.47
C HIS A 92 -0.38 10.83 -10.71
N VAL A 93 0.89 10.45 -10.85
CA VAL A 93 1.48 9.34 -10.11
C VAL A 93 2.10 9.86 -8.82
N ILE A 94 1.72 9.26 -7.70
CA ILE A 94 2.27 9.53 -6.38
C ILE A 94 3.17 8.35 -5.99
N MET A 95 4.43 8.65 -5.68
CA MET A 95 5.39 7.67 -5.17
C MET A 95 5.39 7.74 -3.65
N ASP A 96 4.91 6.68 -3.02
CA ASP A 96 4.62 6.64 -1.60
C ASP A 96 5.49 5.61 -0.89
N ARG A 97 6.38 6.06 -0.01
CA ARG A 97 7.46 5.26 0.56
C ARG A 97 7.21 4.90 2.01
N TYR A 98 7.40 3.63 2.34
CA TYR A 98 7.23 3.05 3.66
C TYR A 98 8.51 2.37 4.12
N LEU A 99 8.94 2.72 5.33
CA LEU A 99 9.97 1.98 6.06
C LEU A 99 9.28 0.99 7.00
N LEU A 100 9.50 -0.30 6.75
CA LEU A 100 8.90 -1.38 7.51
C LEU A 100 9.99 -1.98 8.39
N GLU A 101 9.92 -1.67 9.69
CA GLU A 101 10.88 -2.16 10.68
C GLU A 101 10.45 -3.54 11.18
N LEU A 102 11.31 -4.54 11.01
CA LEU A 102 11.14 -5.89 11.53
C LEU A 102 12.05 -6.11 12.75
N ALA A 103 11.54 -6.88 13.71
CA ALA A 103 12.35 -7.38 14.81
C ALA A 103 13.49 -8.28 14.30
N GLN A 104 14.62 -8.32 15.00
CA GLN A 104 15.77 -9.13 14.58
C GLN A 104 15.46 -10.63 14.48
N ASP A 105 14.57 -11.10 15.34
CA ASP A 105 14.11 -12.49 15.44
C ASP A 105 12.80 -12.73 14.68
N ALA A 106 12.33 -11.76 13.89
CA ALA A 106 11.21 -11.96 13.00
C ALA A 106 11.53 -13.08 11.99
N GLY A 107 10.50 -13.87 11.65
CA GLY A 107 10.60 -14.83 10.56
C GLY A 107 10.88 -14.17 9.21
N ALA A 108 11.07 -14.98 8.18
CA ALA A 108 11.25 -14.46 6.83
C ALA A 108 9.93 -13.87 6.30
N PRO A 109 9.91 -12.60 5.87
CA PRO A 109 8.73 -12.03 5.24
C PRO A 109 8.51 -12.69 3.88
N THR A 110 7.28 -13.13 3.62
CA THR A 110 6.90 -13.78 2.36
C THR A 110 5.90 -12.95 1.57
N GLN A 111 5.11 -12.12 2.25
CA GLN A 111 4.01 -11.39 1.65
C GLN A 111 3.77 -10.05 2.36
N LEU A 112 3.33 -9.06 1.59
CA LEU A 112 2.80 -7.80 2.11
C LEU A 112 1.30 -7.73 1.86
N ALA A 113 0.54 -7.30 2.87
CA ALA A 113 -0.88 -7.00 2.76
C ALA A 113 -1.08 -5.48 2.87
N VAL A 114 -1.56 -4.87 1.78
CA VAL A 114 -1.72 -3.42 1.63
C VAL A 114 -3.19 -3.06 1.45
N GLY A 115 -3.64 -1.97 2.03
CA GLY A 115 -4.95 -1.42 1.75
C GLY A 115 -5.14 -0.01 2.27
N LEU A 116 -6.32 0.55 2.00
CA LEU A 116 -6.69 1.91 2.37
C LEU A 116 -7.87 1.89 3.34
N TYR A 117 -7.83 2.78 4.33
CA TYR A 117 -8.96 2.99 5.23
C TYR A 117 -9.13 4.47 5.61
N LEU A 118 -10.35 4.83 5.99
CA LEU A 118 -10.66 6.13 6.56
C LEU A 118 -10.27 6.15 8.03
N LEU A 119 -9.37 7.05 8.43
CA LEU A 119 -8.85 7.08 9.80
C LEU A 119 -9.95 7.29 10.85
N GLU A 120 -10.98 8.08 10.53
CA GLU A 120 -12.05 8.44 11.46
C GLU A 120 -13.03 7.29 11.71
N SER A 121 -13.42 6.55 10.65
CA SER A 121 -14.43 5.48 10.76
C SER A 121 -13.84 4.06 10.81
N GLY A 122 -12.62 3.88 10.31
CA GLY A 122 -12.02 2.56 10.09
C GLY A 122 -12.52 1.86 8.83
N ASP A 123 -13.40 2.48 8.05
CA ASP A 123 -13.94 1.89 6.84
C ASP A 123 -12.85 1.71 5.78
N ARG A 124 -12.80 0.52 5.20
CA ARG A 124 -11.80 0.17 4.17
C ARG A 124 -12.34 0.40 2.79
N ALA A 125 -11.51 1.00 1.93
CA ALA A 125 -11.71 1.00 0.50
C ALA A 125 -11.90 -0.43 -0.01
N LEU A 126 -12.76 -0.62 -1.01
CA LEU A 126 -12.93 -1.93 -1.64
C LEU A 126 -11.80 -2.16 -2.64
N VAL A 127 -11.34 -3.41 -2.75
CA VAL A 127 -10.42 -3.82 -3.80
C VAL A 127 -11.22 -4.58 -4.85
N VAL A 128 -11.17 -4.12 -6.10
CA VAL A 128 -11.97 -4.72 -7.17
C VAL A 128 -11.61 -6.20 -7.34
N GLY A 129 -12.62 -7.06 -7.28
CA GLY A 129 -12.45 -8.51 -7.41
C GLY A 129 -11.90 -9.22 -6.17
N ARG A 130 -11.83 -8.55 -5.00
CA ARG A 130 -11.40 -9.14 -3.73
C ARG A 130 -12.35 -8.76 -2.58
N ASP A 131 -12.74 -9.77 -1.79
CA ASP A 131 -13.65 -9.57 -0.65
C ASP A 131 -12.93 -9.11 0.63
N ASP A 132 -11.64 -9.40 0.76
CA ASP A 132 -10.82 -9.09 1.95
C ASP A 132 -10.31 -7.64 1.99
N ARG A 133 -10.67 -6.83 0.97
CA ARG A 133 -10.30 -5.41 0.83
C ARG A 133 -8.80 -5.17 0.96
N THR A 134 -8.00 -6.14 0.55
CA THR A 134 -6.55 -6.12 0.71
C THR A 134 -5.88 -6.48 -0.61
N VAL A 135 -4.79 -5.78 -0.93
CA VAL A 135 -3.90 -6.12 -2.02
C VAL A 135 -2.72 -6.89 -1.44
N HIS A 136 -2.52 -8.11 -1.92
CA HIS A 136 -1.40 -8.96 -1.52
C HIS A 136 -0.27 -8.83 -2.53
N LEU A 137 0.91 -8.47 -2.04
CA LEU A 137 2.12 -8.25 -2.82
C LEU A 137 3.17 -9.28 -2.41
N ASP A 138 3.88 -9.84 -3.38
CA ASP A 138 4.93 -10.82 -3.10
C ASP A 138 6.21 -10.10 -2.65
N VAL A 139 6.85 -10.64 -1.62
CA VAL A 139 8.23 -10.31 -1.24
C VAL A 139 9.13 -11.19 -2.10
N ARG A 140 9.69 -10.64 -3.19
CA ARG A 140 10.60 -11.34 -4.11
C ARG A 140 11.96 -10.68 -4.16
#